data_AF-T0GD90-F1
#
_entry.id   AF-T0GD90-F1
#
_cell.length_a   1.000
_cell.length_b   1.000
_cell.length_c   1.000
_cell.angle_alpha   90.00
_cell.angle_beta   90.00
_cell.angle_gamma   90.00
#
_symmetry.space_group_name_H-M   'P 1'
#
loop_
_entity.id
_entity.type
_entity.pdbx_description
1 polymer ?
#
loop_
_entity_poly.entity_id
_entity_poly.type
_entity_poly.pdbx_seq_one_letter_code
_entity_poly.pdbx_strand_id
1 'polypeptide(L)'
;MIHVEGINYHFFLCNSDSVARVKTKISPFYDFPVMEIEELPYLYSQPAIIPSFLYEIDYARRTYQSRPMSSPPYLSFQNGRLWKEDGKFPQGARELSNGSLFLIDSNPYKTKGNPPIIVLRAPGEATQIGVKRNVGTFRLFRQNRTRMNSTRYLSLRDVVNPELNENEVSRKIESLYFDPKSKNYLFRLVKILYAGTPVEEQTIVSNLFAFEPEFAAFLRDRIFSIEILPLIHGPFLNSILNSVDERILKFSIPSLSLPVRNMVEKNVSKNRWKQILDGPSKQPNLGESFEEVVEKEIFRRFSRKIYYEEGIFHIYWEQSEESQIELGARQEIQFSSIPSDKYNFNREGEGLELYSVTGDKILFQTNKSLEILRFDILISKREKDSYEMFRIPEGGIVDIPRYDQTKLVVGAGIASDRKPFEFSLLSYNY
;
A
#
# COMPACT_ATOMS: atom_id res chain seq x y z
N MET A 1 -14.57 -6.57 11.58
CA MET A 1 -14.83 -5.32 10.83
C MET A 1 -13.74 -5.21 9.77
N ILE A 2 -14.09 -5.06 8.49
CA ILE A 2 -13.14 -5.16 7.36
C ILE A 2 -12.50 -3.81 7.03
N HIS A 3 -13.23 -2.71 7.25
CA HIS A 3 -12.76 -1.35 6.97
C HIS A 3 -12.71 -0.54 8.26
N VAL A 4 -11.60 0.16 8.47
CA VAL A 4 -11.41 1.15 9.55
C VAL A 4 -10.95 2.44 8.89
N GLU A 5 -11.67 3.54 9.14
CA GLU A 5 -11.25 4.87 8.74
C GLU A 5 -10.37 5.47 9.84
N GLY A 6 -9.11 5.79 9.52
CA GLY A 6 -8.22 6.53 10.41
C GLY A 6 -8.24 8.03 10.11
N ILE A 7 -7.20 8.77 10.50
CA ILE A 7 -7.08 10.22 10.28
C ILE A 7 -6.56 10.51 8.87
N ASN A 8 -5.46 9.87 8.49
CA ASN A 8 -4.76 10.07 7.22
C ASN A 8 -4.95 8.88 6.26
N TYR A 9 -5.38 7.73 6.75
CA TYR A 9 -5.47 6.50 5.97
C TYR A 9 -6.81 5.78 6.16
N HIS A 10 -7.16 4.96 5.17
CA HIS A 10 -8.17 3.92 5.30
C HIS A 10 -7.49 2.57 5.40
N PHE A 11 -7.90 1.78 6.38
CA PHE A 11 -7.40 0.44 6.62
C PHE A 11 -8.41 -0.59 6.15
N PHE A 12 -7.95 -1.51 5.32
CA PHE A 12 -8.72 -2.69 4.92
C PHE A 12 -8.05 -3.91 5.54
N LEU A 13 -8.68 -4.52 6.55
CA LEU A 13 -8.16 -5.66 7.31
C LEU A 13 -8.59 -6.99 6.67
N CYS A 14 -8.40 -7.10 5.35
CA CYS A 14 -8.82 -8.26 4.56
C CYS A 14 -7.91 -9.47 4.79
N ASN A 15 -8.44 -10.66 4.52
CA ASN A 15 -7.68 -11.92 4.48
C ASN A 15 -8.20 -12.80 3.34
N SER A 16 -7.63 -14.01 3.18
CA SER A 16 -8.01 -14.93 2.10
C SER A 16 -9.50 -15.24 2.04
N ASP A 17 -10.16 -15.20 3.20
CA ASP A 17 -11.57 -15.61 3.37
C ASP A 17 -12.52 -14.40 3.46
N SER A 18 -11.96 -13.19 3.60
CA SER A 18 -12.69 -11.95 3.83
C SER A 18 -12.13 -10.85 2.93
N VAL A 19 -12.80 -10.66 1.79
CA VAL A 19 -12.37 -9.79 0.70
C VAL A 19 -13.17 -8.47 0.70
N ALA A 20 -12.51 -7.34 0.50
CA ALA A 20 -13.15 -6.05 0.29
C ALA A 20 -13.20 -5.67 -1.19
N ARG A 21 -14.38 -5.24 -1.66
CA ARG A 21 -14.58 -4.61 -2.96
C ARG A 21 -14.63 -3.10 -2.77
N VAL A 22 -13.62 -2.40 -3.26
CA VAL A 22 -13.38 -0.98 -2.98
C VAL A 22 -13.24 -0.25 -4.31
N LYS A 23 -14.12 0.71 -4.59
CA LYS A 23 -13.94 1.57 -5.76
C LYS A 23 -13.03 2.71 -5.37
N THR A 24 -11.93 2.88 -6.09
CA THR A 24 -10.99 3.98 -5.86
C THR A 24 -10.89 4.85 -7.10
N LYS A 25 -10.73 6.14 -6.90
CA LYS A 25 -10.42 7.10 -7.96
C LYS A 25 -9.23 7.95 -7.50
N ILE A 26 -8.21 8.07 -8.35
CA ILE A 26 -7.09 8.99 -8.10
C ILE A 26 -7.66 10.40 -8.10
N SER A 27 -7.59 11.07 -6.96
CA SER A 27 -8.12 12.41 -6.75
C SER A 27 -7.31 13.07 -5.63
N PRO A 28 -6.01 13.36 -5.86
CA PRO A 28 -5.15 13.87 -4.80
C PRO A 28 -5.66 15.21 -4.28
N PHE A 29 -5.59 15.38 -2.96
CA PHE A 29 -5.96 16.65 -2.32
C PHE A 29 -4.94 17.77 -2.63
N TYR A 30 -3.68 17.40 -2.81
CA TYR A 30 -2.60 18.30 -3.21
C TYR A 30 -2.33 18.18 -4.72
N ASP A 31 -1.53 19.11 -5.27
CA ASP A 31 -1.17 19.20 -6.69
C ASP A 31 -0.13 18.13 -7.11
N PHE A 32 -0.27 16.90 -6.59
CA PHE A 32 0.61 15.80 -6.96
C PHE A 32 0.34 15.38 -8.41
N PRO A 33 1.39 15.08 -9.21
CA PRO A 33 1.21 14.57 -10.55
C PRO A 33 0.39 13.27 -10.54
N VAL A 34 -0.78 13.28 -11.17
CA VAL A 34 -1.70 12.13 -11.21
C VAL A 34 -1.02 10.88 -11.79
N MET A 35 -0.10 11.07 -12.74
CA MET A 35 0.68 10.00 -13.37
C MET A 35 1.67 9.31 -12.43
N GLU A 36 2.04 9.95 -11.32
CA GLU A 36 2.94 9.39 -10.30
C GLU A 36 2.16 8.68 -9.17
N ILE A 37 0.82 8.75 -9.20
CA ILE A 37 -0.04 8.08 -8.23
C ILE A 37 -0.43 6.71 -8.77
N GLU A 38 -0.17 5.69 -7.97
CA GLU A 38 -0.49 4.31 -8.31
C GLU A 38 -2.01 4.09 -8.44
N GLU A 39 -2.49 3.56 -9.57
CA GLU A 39 -3.88 3.09 -9.64
C GLU A 39 -4.09 1.97 -8.63
N LEU A 40 -5.24 1.89 -7.96
CA LEU A 40 -5.53 0.87 -6.93
C LEU A 40 -6.50 -0.20 -7.44
N PRO A 41 -6.41 -1.46 -6.95
CA PRO A 41 -7.30 -2.52 -7.37
C PRO A 41 -8.69 -2.36 -6.75
N TYR A 42 -9.70 -2.98 -7.37
CA TYR A 42 -11.05 -3.05 -6.81
C TYR A 42 -11.16 -4.09 -5.71
N LEU A 43 -10.30 -5.11 -5.70
CA LEU A 43 -10.43 -6.27 -4.83
C LEU A 43 -9.23 -6.39 -3.89
N TYR A 44 -9.51 -6.39 -2.59
CA TYR A 44 -8.50 -6.55 -1.55
C TYR A 44 -8.77 -7.84 -0.78
N SER A 45 -7.87 -8.82 -0.88
CA SER A 45 -7.89 -10.09 -0.12
C SER A 45 -6.76 -10.20 0.92
N GLN A 46 -6.06 -9.09 1.15
CA GLN A 46 -4.97 -8.94 2.11
C GLN A 46 -5.06 -7.57 2.75
N PRO A 47 -4.38 -7.33 3.89
CA PRO A 47 -4.38 -6.03 4.51
C PRO A 47 -3.86 -4.96 3.56
N ALA A 48 -4.49 -3.80 3.61
CA ALA A 48 -4.08 -2.66 2.82
C ALA A 48 -4.28 -1.35 3.58
N ILE A 49 -3.39 -0.41 3.29
CA ILE A 49 -3.40 0.95 3.80
C ILE A 49 -3.56 1.86 2.59
N ILE A 50 -4.67 2.61 2.54
CA ILE A 50 -4.97 3.53 1.43
C ILE A 50 -4.87 4.97 1.94
N PRO A 51 -3.94 5.79 1.41
CA PRO A 51 -3.80 7.20 1.79
C PRO A 51 -5.05 8.03 1.42
N SER A 52 -5.72 8.60 2.42
CA SER A 52 -6.94 9.41 2.21
C SER A 52 -6.68 10.73 1.47
N PHE A 53 -5.43 11.17 1.37
CA PHE A 53 -5.05 12.38 0.65
C PHE A 53 -4.74 12.16 -0.84
N LEU A 54 -4.76 10.92 -1.33
CA LEU A 54 -4.49 10.58 -2.74
C LEU A 54 -5.74 10.09 -3.49
N TYR A 55 -6.71 9.52 -2.78
CA TYR A 55 -7.81 8.78 -3.40
C TYR A 55 -9.17 9.21 -2.85
N GLU A 56 -10.16 9.26 -3.74
CA GLU A 56 -11.57 9.16 -3.41
C GLU A 56 -11.96 7.67 -3.36
N ILE A 57 -12.70 7.25 -2.33
CA ILE A 57 -13.04 5.84 -2.09
C ILE A 57 -14.57 5.67 -2.00
N ASP A 58 -15.15 4.81 -2.84
CA ASP A 58 -16.50 4.28 -2.62
C ASP A 58 -16.42 2.89 -1.97
N TYR A 59 -16.92 2.78 -0.74
CA TYR A 59 -17.02 1.51 -0.01
C TYR A 59 -18.28 1.47 0.85
N ALA A 60 -18.95 0.32 0.89
CA ALA A 60 -20.15 0.09 1.70
C ALA A 60 -21.24 1.17 1.55
N ARG A 61 -21.50 1.62 0.32
CA ARG A 61 -22.47 2.68 -0.04
C ARG A 61 -22.14 4.07 0.54
N ARG A 62 -20.90 4.28 0.95
CA ARG A 62 -20.36 5.59 1.36
C ARG A 62 -19.25 6.00 0.41
N THR A 63 -19.15 7.29 0.16
CA THR A 63 -18.06 7.90 -0.59
C THR A 63 -17.22 8.72 0.37
N TYR A 64 -15.94 8.41 0.44
CA TYR A 64 -14.93 9.13 1.21
C TYR A 64 -14.14 9.99 0.23
N GLN A 65 -14.29 11.30 0.36
CA GLN A 65 -13.55 12.26 -0.46
C GLN A 65 -12.10 12.34 0.00
N SER A 66 -11.21 12.71 -0.93
CA SER A 66 -9.83 12.97 -0.54
C SER A 66 -9.74 14.18 0.38
N ARG A 67 -8.83 14.12 1.35
CA ARG A 67 -8.71 15.13 2.41
C ARG A 67 -7.25 15.48 2.69
N PRO A 68 -6.95 16.66 3.27
CA PRO A 68 -5.56 17.02 3.59
C PRO A 68 -4.96 16.05 4.59
N MET A 69 -3.63 15.91 4.54
CA MET A 69 -2.89 15.32 5.65
C MET A 69 -3.15 16.13 6.92
N SER A 70 -3.40 15.44 8.02
CA SER A 70 -3.72 16.01 9.32
C SER A 70 -2.73 15.52 10.37
N SER A 71 -2.36 16.43 11.27
CA SER A 71 -1.51 16.16 12.42
C SER A 71 -2.00 16.98 13.61
N PRO A 72 -1.85 16.48 14.84
CA PRO A 72 -2.06 17.28 16.03
C PRO A 72 -1.19 18.56 16.03
N PRO A 73 -1.63 19.62 16.74
CA PRO A 73 -0.87 20.86 16.85
C PRO A 73 0.57 20.65 17.34
N TYR A 74 1.48 21.45 16.80
CA TYR A 74 2.86 21.44 17.26
C TYR A 74 2.96 21.89 18.72
N LEU A 75 3.81 21.19 19.47
CA LEU A 75 4.16 21.46 20.85
C LEU A 75 5.62 21.90 20.89
N SER A 76 5.87 23.15 21.23
CA SER A 76 7.22 23.71 21.30
C SER A 76 7.85 23.41 22.65
N PHE A 77 9.05 22.84 22.66
CA PHE A 77 9.81 22.57 23.87
C PHE A 77 10.98 23.53 24.01
N GLN A 78 10.94 24.36 25.06
CA GLN A 78 11.98 25.34 25.34
C GLN A 78 12.20 25.44 26.85
N ASN A 79 13.46 25.34 27.29
CA ASN A 79 13.86 25.55 28.69
C ASN A 79 13.05 24.70 29.69
N GLY A 80 12.79 23.42 29.37
CA GLY A 80 12.03 22.51 30.24
C GLY A 80 10.52 22.79 30.29
N ARG A 81 9.99 23.53 29.30
CA ARG A 81 8.56 23.86 29.21
C ARG A 81 8.00 23.50 27.84
N LEU A 82 6.80 22.92 27.86
CA LEU A 82 6.00 22.66 26.67
C LEU A 82 4.99 23.77 26.47
N TRP A 83 4.94 24.27 25.24
CA TRP A 83 3.98 25.26 24.78
C TRP A 83 3.11 24.66 23.69
N LYS A 84 1.81 24.88 23.80
CA LYS A 84 0.85 24.60 22.74
C LYS A 84 0.41 25.92 22.13
N GLU A 85 0.80 26.20 20.89
CA GLU A 85 0.61 27.54 20.29
C GLU A 85 -0.85 27.86 19.96
N ASP A 86 -1.65 26.85 19.64
CA ASP A 86 -3.07 26.96 19.30
C ASP A 86 -4.01 26.97 20.52
N GLY A 87 -3.48 27.10 21.74
CA GLY A 87 -4.26 27.32 22.95
C GLY A 87 -3.98 26.32 24.08
N LYS A 88 -5.01 25.87 24.79
CA LYS A 88 -4.83 24.99 25.96
C LYS A 88 -4.57 23.53 25.54
N PHE A 89 -3.88 22.80 26.41
CA PHE A 89 -3.80 21.34 26.30
C PHE A 89 -5.20 20.71 26.48
N PRO A 90 -5.48 19.55 25.85
CA PRO A 90 -6.74 18.83 26.05
C PRO A 90 -7.01 18.54 27.52
N GLN A 91 -8.27 18.58 27.93
CA GLN A 91 -8.66 18.29 29.30
C GLN A 91 -8.24 16.86 29.67
N GLY A 92 -7.49 16.73 30.77
CA GLY A 92 -7.00 15.44 31.24
C GLY A 92 -5.74 14.93 30.53
N ALA A 93 -5.10 15.74 29.69
CA ALA A 93 -3.80 15.42 29.12
C ALA A 93 -2.75 15.17 30.22
N ARG A 94 -1.87 14.19 30.00
CA ARG A 94 -0.86 13.79 31.00
C ARG A 94 0.51 13.62 30.39
N GLU A 95 1.54 14.06 31.10
CA GLU A 95 2.92 13.66 30.83
C GLU A 95 3.16 12.28 31.46
N LEU A 96 3.70 11.34 30.70
CA LEU A 96 4.26 10.10 31.19
C LEU A 96 5.77 10.29 31.39
N SER A 97 6.23 10.25 32.63
CA SER A 97 7.65 10.38 32.99
C SER A 97 8.01 9.34 34.05
N ASN A 98 9.04 8.53 33.79
CA ASN A 98 9.50 7.45 34.68
C ASN A 98 8.38 6.51 35.16
N GLY A 99 7.46 6.14 34.26
CA GLY A 99 6.31 5.28 34.57
C GLY A 99 5.19 5.95 35.38
N SER A 100 5.36 7.21 35.78
CA SER A 100 4.35 7.98 36.50
C SER A 100 3.63 8.96 35.57
N LEU A 101 2.34 9.16 35.82
CA LEU A 101 1.50 10.08 35.06
C LEU A 101 1.31 11.41 35.81
N PHE A 102 1.63 12.51 35.14
CA PHE A 102 1.52 13.87 35.67
C PHE A 102 0.49 14.66 34.87
N LEU A 103 -0.47 15.29 35.55
CA LEU A 103 -1.51 16.09 34.89
C LEU A 103 -0.91 17.36 34.27
N ILE A 104 -1.30 17.67 33.04
CA ILE A 104 -0.99 18.93 32.37
C ILE A 104 -2.14 19.91 32.62
N ASP A 105 -1.91 20.88 33.50
CA ASP A 105 -2.92 21.84 33.99
C ASP A 105 -2.72 23.28 33.48
N SER A 106 -1.62 23.53 32.78
CA SER A 106 -1.15 24.87 32.41
C SER A 106 -0.56 24.89 31.00
N ASN A 107 -0.53 26.08 30.38
CA ASN A 107 0.22 26.35 29.15
C ASN A 107 0.93 27.71 29.35
N PRO A 108 2.27 27.76 29.43
CA PRO A 108 3.19 26.65 29.28
C PRO A 108 3.15 25.65 30.44
N TYR A 109 3.37 24.38 30.14
CA TYR A 109 3.52 23.32 31.12
C TYR A 109 4.99 23.05 31.42
N LYS A 110 5.36 22.99 32.71
CA LYS A 110 6.72 22.63 33.13
C LYS A 110 6.87 21.11 33.20
N THR A 111 7.73 20.55 32.36
CA THR A 111 7.93 19.11 32.23
C THR A 111 8.58 18.52 33.49
N LYS A 112 8.28 17.25 33.77
CA LYS A 112 8.93 16.48 34.84
C LYS A 112 10.15 15.73 34.33
N GLY A 113 10.14 15.33 33.06
CA GLY A 113 11.24 14.67 32.38
C GLY A 113 12.01 15.58 31.42
N ASN A 114 13.11 15.03 30.92
CA ASN A 114 13.82 15.51 29.74
C ASN A 114 13.39 14.68 28.51
N PRO A 115 13.58 15.19 27.28
CA PRO A 115 13.31 14.43 26.07
C PRO A 115 13.99 13.04 26.07
N PRO A 116 13.30 11.97 25.62
CA PRO A 116 11.95 11.98 25.06
C PRO A 116 10.86 12.22 26.10
N ILE A 117 9.97 13.18 25.86
CA ILE A 117 8.80 13.44 26.73
C ILE A 117 7.56 12.86 26.06
N ILE A 118 6.81 12.04 26.77
CA ILE A 118 5.57 11.45 26.26
C ILE A 118 4.37 12.19 26.85
N VAL A 119 3.58 12.82 25.98
CA VAL A 119 2.32 13.49 26.32
C VAL A 119 1.16 12.65 25.83
N LEU A 120 0.39 12.07 26.76
CA LEU A 120 -0.87 11.39 26.48
C LEU A 120 -1.98 12.43 26.33
N ARG A 121 -2.56 12.52 25.13
CA ARG A 121 -3.57 13.54 24.79
C ARG A 121 -4.99 13.03 25.00
N ALA A 122 -5.23 11.77 24.64
CA ALA A 122 -6.50 11.06 24.73
C ALA A 122 -6.22 9.55 24.84
N PRO A 123 -7.22 8.69 25.13
CA PRO A 123 -7.04 7.24 25.10
C PRO A 123 -6.48 6.77 23.75
N GLY A 124 -5.30 6.15 23.76
CA GLY A 124 -4.62 5.68 22.54
C GLY A 124 -3.82 6.75 21.78
N GLU A 125 -3.88 8.02 22.19
CA GLU A 125 -3.19 9.12 21.53
C GLU A 125 -2.02 9.66 22.34
N ALA A 126 -0.82 9.70 21.73
CA ALA A 126 0.38 10.20 22.37
C ALA A 126 1.21 11.11 21.45
N THR A 127 1.85 12.14 22.02
CA THR A 127 2.93 12.90 21.37
C THR A 127 4.23 12.57 22.09
N GLN A 128 5.22 12.07 21.36
CA GLN A 128 6.59 12.02 21.81
C GLN A 128 7.32 13.28 21.36
N ILE A 129 7.87 14.03 22.29
CA ILE A 129 8.72 15.20 22.05
C ILE A 129 10.18 14.79 22.15
N GLY A 130 10.94 15.01 21.08
CA GLY A 130 12.30 14.52 20.95
C GLY A 130 12.37 13.03 20.65
N VAL A 131 13.58 12.51 20.57
CA VAL A 131 13.86 11.12 20.20
C VAL A 131 14.29 10.30 21.42
N LYS A 132 14.14 8.97 21.34
CA LYS A 132 14.62 8.05 22.39
C LYS A 132 16.14 8.15 22.63
N ARG A 133 16.91 8.30 21.56
CA ARG A 133 18.38 8.40 21.58
C ARG A 133 18.86 9.74 21.01
N ASN A 134 18.89 10.75 21.89
CA ASN A 134 18.95 12.17 21.51
C ASN A 134 20.37 12.74 21.32
N VAL A 135 21.41 12.10 21.88
CA VAL A 135 22.76 12.70 21.86
C VAL A 135 23.85 11.67 21.61
N GLY A 136 24.82 12.07 20.77
CA GLY A 136 26.09 11.38 20.58
C GLY A 136 26.10 10.39 19.42
N THR A 137 27.26 9.80 19.23
CA THR A 137 27.42 8.68 18.30
C THR A 137 26.95 7.40 18.95
N PHE A 138 26.19 6.61 18.21
CA PHE A 138 25.73 5.31 18.67
C PHE A 138 25.90 4.25 17.59
N ARG A 139 25.89 3.00 18.02
CA ARG A 139 26.05 1.84 17.15
C ARG A 139 24.75 1.08 17.11
N LEU A 140 24.40 0.62 15.92
CA LEU A 140 23.35 -0.35 15.72
C LEU A 140 23.87 -1.49 14.87
N PHE A 141 23.31 -2.67 15.09
CA PHE A 141 23.61 -3.85 14.30
C PHE A 141 22.63 -3.93 13.13
N ARG A 142 23.14 -3.66 11.92
CA ARG A 142 22.38 -3.77 10.67
C ARG A 142 22.22 -5.22 10.30
N GLN A 143 20.98 -5.67 10.22
CA GLN A 143 20.58 -6.91 9.59
C GLN A 143 19.98 -6.60 8.21
N ASN A 144 20.55 -7.21 7.18
CA ASN A 144 19.92 -7.24 5.87
C ASN A 144 18.69 -8.14 5.95
N ARG A 145 17.52 -7.60 5.61
CA ARG A 145 16.30 -8.39 5.45
C ARG A 145 15.86 -8.33 4.01
N THR A 146 15.29 -9.44 3.56
CA THR A 146 14.70 -9.51 2.24
C THR A 146 13.56 -8.50 2.17
N ARG A 147 13.69 -7.53 1.26
CA ARG A 147 12.63 -6.57 0.99
C ARG A 147 11.53 -7.34 0.30
N MET A 148 10.38 -7.37 0.97
CA MET A 148 9.17 -7.79 0.30
C MET A 148 8.75 -6.62 -0.57
N ASN A 149 8.81 -6.80 -1.89
CA ASN A 149 8.16 -5.88 -2.79
C ASN A 149 6.70 -6.32 -2.93
N SER A 150 5.81 -5.35 -3.06
CA SER A 150 4.43 -5.63 -3.36
C SER A 150 4.18 -5.37 -4.82
N THR A 151 3.72 -6.38 -5.54
CA THR A 151 3.25 -6.22 -6.90
C THR A 151 1.86 -6.79 -7.03
N ARG A 152 1.33 -6.79 -8.24
CA ARG A 152 0.03 -7.32 -8.54
C ARG A 152 0.14 -8.36 -9.63
N TYR A 153 -0.75 -9.34 -9.56
CA TYR A 153 -0.87 -10.37 -10.57
C TYR A 153 -2.34 -10.71 -10.80
N LEU A 154 -2.64 -11.26 -11.97
CA LEU A 154 -3.96 -11.78 -12.29
C LEU A 154 -4.11 -13.20 -11.71
N SER A 155 -5.02 -13.39 -10.76
CA SER A 155 -5.36 -14.74 -10.30
C SER A 155 -6.38 -15.35 -11.25
N LEU A 156 -6.01 -16.42 -11.98
CA LEU A 156 -6.98 -17.06 -12.88
C LEU A 156 -8.15 -17.69 -12.13
N ARG A 157 -8.06 -17.95 -10.81
CA ARG A 157 -9.22 -18.41 -10.01
C ARG A 157 -10.35 -17.39 -9.96
N ASP A 158 -10.03 -16.10 -9.98
CA ASP A 158 -11.05 -15.05 -10.00
C ASP A 158 -11.64 -14.82 -11.39
N VAL A 159 -10.92 -15.29 -12.41
CA VAL A 159 -11.19 -14.98 -13.81
C VAL A 159 -11.93 -16.12 -14.51
N VAL A 160 -11.44 -17.35 -14.31
CA VAL A 160 -11.93 -18.57 -14.95
C VAL A 160 -13.26 -18.97 -14.33
N ASN A 161 -14.21 -19.39 -15.18
CA ASN A 161 -15.49 -19.91 -14.70
C ASN A 161 -15.24 -21.11 -13.76
N PRO A 162 -15.70 -21.07 -12.48
CA PRO A 162 -15.49 -22.15 -11.52
C PRO A 162 -16.09 -23.49 -11.94
N GLU A 163 -17.01 -23.51 -12.91
CA GLU A 163 -17.61 -24.73 -13.45
C GLU A 163 -16.69 -25.47 -14.45
N LEU A 164 -15.61 -24.85 -14.91
CA LEU A 164 -14.68 -25.47 -15.87
C LEU A 164 -13.66 -26.35 -15.15
N ASN A 165 -13.42 -27.54 -15.69
CA ASN A 165 -12.32 -28.40 -15.23
C ASN A 165 -10.98 -28.03 -15.91
N GLU A 166 -9.86 -28.52 -15.36
CA GLU A 166 -8.50 -28.22 -15.83
C GLU A 166 -8.31 -28.46 -17.35
N ASN A 167 -8.90 -29.53 -17.88
CA ASN A 167 -8.80 -29.89 -19.29
C ASN A 167 -9.54 -28.89 -20.20
N GLU A 168 -10.71 -28.43 -19.78
CA GLU A 168 -11.50 -27.43 -20.51
C GLU A 168 -10.81 -26.07 -20.53
N VAL A 169 -10.22 -25.67 -19.39
CA VAL A 169 -9.42 -24.43 -19.31
C VAL A 169 -8.21 -24.52 -20.22
N SER A 170 -7.52 -25.66 -20.21
CA SER A 170 -6.35 -25.90 -21.08
C SER A 170 -6.70 -25.77 -22.57
N ARG A 171 -7.81 -26.37 -23.02
CA ARG A 171 -8.28 -26.23 -24.41
C ARG A 171 -8.58 -24.77 -24.77
N LYS A 172 -9.16 -24.00 -23.85
CA LYS A 172 -9.39 -22.57 -24.08
C LYS A 172 -8.08 -21.82 -24.21
N ILE A 173 -7.07 -22.10 -23.38
CA ILE A 173 -5.73 -21.48 -23.46
C ILE A 173 -5.08 -21.72 -24.82
N GLU A 174 -5.21 -22.93 -25.39
CA GLU A 174 -4.69 -23.23 -26.73
C GLU A 174 -5.27 -22.29 -27.80
N SER A 175 -6.55 -21.95 -27.66
CA SER A 175 -7.25 -21.06 -28.59
C SER A 175 -6.89 -19.58 -28.48
N LEU A 176 -6.28 -19.14 -27.37
CA LEU A 176 -5.95 -17.72 -27.15
C LEU A 176 -4.84 -17.23 -28.08
N TYR A 177 -4.81 -15.93 -28.37
CA TYR A 177 -3.74 -15.34 -29.18
C TYR A 177 -2.58 -14.84 -28.29
N PHE A 178 -1.91 -15.78 -27.63
CA PHE A 178 -0.65 -15.56 -26.91
C PHE A 178 0.52 -16.22 -27.65
N ASP A 179 1.73 -15.66 -27.48
CA ASP A 179 2.95 -16.32 -27.95
C ASP A 179 3.18 -17.67 -27.23
N PRO A 180 3.93 -18.62 -27.82
CA PRO A 180 4.12 -19.95 -27.24
C PRO A 180 4.68 -19.94 -25.81
N LYS A 181 5.54 -18.98 -25.46
CA LYS A 181 6.13 -18.86 -24.12
C LYS A 181 5.07 -18.42 -23.11
N SER A 182 4.29 -17.40 -23.45
CA SER A 182 3.15 -16.94 -22.64
C SER A 182 2.08 -18.02 -22.45
N LYS A 183 1.76 -18.81 -23.50
CA LYS A 183 0.85 -19.96 -23.36
C LYS A 183 1.38 -21.02 -22.41
N ASN A 184 2.67 -21.36 -22.51
CA ASN A 184 3.30 -22.30 -21.58
C ASN A 184 3.16 -21.81 -20.13
N TYR A 185 3.34 -20.51 -19.91
CA TYR A 185 3.15 -19.91 -18.60
C TYR A 185 1.72 -20.00 -18.07
N LEU A 186 0.71 -19.78 -18.92
CA LEU A 186 -0.70 -20.00 -18.57
C LEU A 186 -0.98 -21.47 -18.20
N PHE A 187 -0.43 -22.43 -18.94
CA PHE A 187 -0.59 -23.86 -18.59
C PHE A 187 0.04 -24.21 -17.24
N ARG A 188 1.24 -23.66 -16.95
CA ARG A 188 1.88 -23.83 -15.64
C ARG A 188 1.03 -23.22 -14.52
N LEU A 189 0.48 -22.02 -14.74
CA LEU A 189 -0.39 -21.36 -13.78
C LEU A 189 -1.66 -22.16 -13.51
N VAL A 190 -2.32 -22.69 -14.55
CA VAL A 190 -3.50 -23.57 -14.39
C VAL A 190 -3.18 -24.78 -13.51
N LYS A 191 -2.07 -25.47 -13.77
CA LYS A 191 -1.66 -26.61 -12.94
C LYS A 191 -1.48 -26.22 -11.47
N ILE A 192 -0.85 -25.08 -11.19
CA ILE A 192 -0.67 -24.55 -9.84
C ILE A 192 -2.02 -24.29 -9.17
N LEU A 193 -2.99 -23.76 -9.92
CA LEU A 193 -4.31 -23.40 -9.39
C LEU A 193 -5.21 -24.60 -9.13
N TYR A 194 -5.12 -25.66 -9.92
CA TYR A 194 -5.89 -26.88 -9.70
C TYR A 194 -5.22 -27.86 -8.72
N ALA A 195 -3.94 -27.67 -8.38
CA ALA A 195 -3.19 -28.55 -7.49
C ALA A 195 -3.33 -28.23 -5.98
N GLY A 196 -3.84 -27.06 -5.58
CA GLY A 196 -3.80 -26.64 -4.17
C GLY A 196 -4.92 -25.72 -3.68
N THR A 197 -4.80 -25.19 -2.47
CA THR A 197 -5.71 -24.22 -1.82
C THR A 197 -5.36 -22.75 -2.18
N PRO A 198 -6.18 -21.73 -1.83
CA PRO A 198 -5.82 -20.30 -1.97
C PRO A 198 -4.51 -19.89 -1.30
N VAL A 199 -4.21 -20.45 -0.13
CA VAL A 199 -2.97 -20.14 0.62
C VAL A 199 -1.74 -20.72 -0.09
N GLU A 200 -1.86 -21.92 -0.63
CA GLU A 200 -0.80 -22.57 -1.41
C GLU A 200 -0.53 -21.85 -2.73
N GLU A 201 -1.57 -21.40 -3.44
CA GLU A 201 -1.44 -20.55 -4.62
C GLU A 201 -0.61 -19.30 -4.29
N GLN A 202 -0.96 -18.58 -3.24
CA GLN A 202 -0.25 -17.36 -2.87
C GLN A 202 1.23 -17.62 -2.57
N THR A 203 1.53 -18.74 -1.89
CA THR A 203 2.90 -19.13 -1.56
C THR A 203 3.69 -19.50 -2.83
N ILE A 204 3.09 -20.29 -3.72
CA ILE A 204 3.72 -20.71 -4.97
C ILE A 204 3.95 -19.51 -5.88
N VAL A 205 2.96 -18.64 -6.06
CA VAL A 205 3.09 -17.43 -6.89
C VAL A 205 4.13 -16.48 -6.29
N SER A 206 4.19 -16.32 -4.97
CA SER A 206 5.23 -15.51 -4.31
C SER A 206 6.63 -16.02 -4.64
N ASN A 207 6.83 -17.34 -4.59
CA ASN A 207 8.10 -17.96 -4.95
C ASN A 207 8.42 -17.79 -6.44
N LEU A 208 7.44 -17.93 -7.33
CA LEU A 208 7.63 -17.67 -8.76
C LEU A 208 8.06 -16.24 -9.02
N PHE A 209 7.47 -15.26 -8.32
CA PHE A 209 7.86 -13.87 -8.44
C PHE A 209 9.30 -13.59 -7.96
N ALA A 210 9.75 -14.29 -6.91
CA ALA A 210 11.11 -14.17 -6.40
C ALA A 210 12.17 -14.84 -7.28
N PHE A 211 11.87 -16.03 -7.84
CA PHE A 211 12.88 -16.88 -8.47
C PHE A 211 12.72 -17.04 -10.00
N GLU A 212 11.58 -16.70 -10.59
CA GLU A 212 11.33 -16.79 -12.03
C GLU A 212 10.93 -15.41 -12.61
N PRO A 213 11.88 -14.48 -12.80
CA PRO A 213 11.57 -13.08 -13.16
C PRO A 213 10.82 -12.94 -14.49
N GLU A 214 11.05 -13.83 -15.45
CA GLU A 214 10.30 -13.81 -16.72
C GLU A 214 8.84 -14.24 -16.56
N PHE A 215 8.60 -15.23 -15.69
CA PHE A 215 7.24 -15.68 -15.34
C PHE A 215 6.52 -14.61 -14.53
N ALA A 216 7.23 -14.00 -13.58
CA ALA A 216 6.78 -12.86 -12.78
C ALA A 216 6.35 -11.69 -13.67
N ALA A 217 7.18 -11.30 -14.64
CA ALA A 217 6.88 -10.23 -15.59
C ALA A 217 5.66 -10.58 -16.46
N PHE A 218 5.51 -11.85 -16.86
CA PHE A 218 4.29 -12.30 -17.56
C PHE A 218 3.04 -12.12 -16.69
N LEU A 219 3.07 -12.58 -15.43
CA LEU A 219 1.94 -12.49 -14.49
C LEU A 219 1.61 -11.06 -14.06
N ARG A 220 2.60 -10.17 -14.06
CA ARG A 220 2.46 -8.76 -13.69
C ARG A 220 1.98 -7.89 -14.83
N ASP A 221 2.51 -8.11 -16.05
CA ASP A 221 2.34 -7.15 -17.14
C ASP A 221 1.51 -7.76 -18.28
N ARG A 222 1.93 -8.91 -18.81
CA ARG A 222 1.42 -9.44 -20.08
C ARG A 222 0.05 -10.13 -19.96
N ILE A 223 -0.23 -10.70 -18.80
CA ILE A 223 -1.47 -11.45 -18.58
C ILE A 223 -2.71 -10.54 -18.54
N PHE A 224 -2.53 -9.25 -18.28
CA PHE A 224 -3.62 -8.27 -18.23
C PHE A 224 -4.12 -7.82 -19.61
N SER A 225 -3.66 -8.46 -20.69
CA SER A 225 -4.09 -8.18 -22.05
C SER A 225 -5.54 -8.61 -22.32
N ILE A 226 -6.20 -7.95 -23.27
CA ILE A 226 -7.52 -8.32 -23.78
C ILE A 226 -7.58 -9.77 -24.26
N GLU A 227 -6.45 -10.38 -24.63
CA GLU A 227 -6.38 -11.78 -25.07
C GLU A 227 -6.78 -12.79 -24.00
N ILE A 228 -6.80 -12.41 -22.72
CA ILE A 228 -7.29 -13.28 -21.63
C ILE A 228 -8.83 -13.33 -21.58
N LEU A 229 -9.53 -12.41 -22.29
CA LEU A 229 -10.98 -12.25 -22.26
C LEU A 229 -11.77 -13.57 -22.44
N PRO A 230 -11.41 -14.49 -23.36
CA PRO A 230 -12.12 -15.76 -23.54
C PRO A 230 -12.08 -16.73 -22.34
N LEU A 231 -11.16 -16.50 -21.39
CA LEU A 231 -11.13 -17.21 -20.12
C LEU A 231 -12.06 -16.58 -19.08
N ILE A 232 -12.37 -15.28 -19.21
CA ILE A 232 -13.17 -14.53 -18.26
C ILE A 232 -14.66 -14.90 -18.38
N HIS A 233 -15.35 -15.02 -17.25
CA HIS A 233 -16.79 -15.26 -17.23
C HIS A 233 -17.60 -14.09 -17.88
N GLY A 234 -18.64 -14.43 -18.67
CA GLY A 234 -19.35 -13.52 -19.57
C GLY A 234 -19.98 -12.21 -19.00
N PRO A 235 -20.52 -12.17 -17.76
CA PRO A 235 -21.07 -10.95 -17.16
C PRO A 235 -20.07 -9.79 -17.07
N PHE A 236 -18.77 -10.09 -17.00
CA PHE A 236 -17.71 -9.08 -17.04
C PHE A 236 -17.79 -8.26 -18.33
N LEU A 237 -17.77 -8.93 -19.47
CA LEU A 237 -17.74 -8.29 -20.78
C LEU A 237 -19.01 -7.48 -21.06
N ASN A 238 -20.17 -8.00 -20.66
CA ASN A 238 -21.45 -7.29 -20.81
C ASN A 238 -21.44 -5.93 -20.12
N SER A 239 -20.82 -5.82 -18.94
CA SER A 239 -20.74 -4.55 -18.22
C SER A 239 -19.93 -3.49 -18.97
N ILE A 240 -18.87 -3.90 -19.68
CA ILE A 240 -18.01 -3.02 -20.47
C ILE A 240 -18.69 -2.65 -21.78
N LEU A 241 -19.26 -3.64 -22.49
CA LEU A 241 -19.96 -3.41 -23.75
C LEU A 241 -21.15 -2.46 -23.61
N ASN A 242 -21.74 -2.34 -22.41
CA ASN A 242 -22.81 -1.39 -22.14
C ASN A 242 -22.34 0.04 -21.86
N SER A 243 -21.06 0.24 -21.51
CA SER A 243 -20.49 1.58 -21.24
C SER A 243 -19.66 2.15 -22.39
N VAL A 244 -19.13 1.29 -23.27
CA VAL A 244 -18.29 1.71 -24.41
C VAL A 244 -19.14 2.26 -25.56
N ASP A 245 -18.69 3.39 -26.14
CA ASP A 245 -19.28 3.99 -27.35
C ASP A 245 -19.18 3.01 -28.53
N GLU A 246 -20.30 2.72 -29.17
CA GLU A 246 -20.39 1.77 -30.30
C GLU A 246 -19.47 2.14 -31.47
N ARG A 247 -19.19 3.42 -31.67
CA ARG A 247 -18.30 3.90 -32.74
C ARG A 247 -16.83 3.61 -32.45
N ILE A 248 -16.46 3.65 -31.17
CA ILE A 248 -15.13 3.25 -30.70
C ILE A 248 -15.00 1.72 -30.79
N LEU A 249 -16.04 0.99 -30.34
CA LEU A 249 -16.06 -0.47 -30.48
C LEU A 249 -15.94 -0.89 -31.95
N LYS A 250 -16.65 -0.25 -32.88
CA LYS A 250 -16.50 -0.48 -34.32
C LYS A 250 -15.06 -0.28 -34.79
N PHE A 251 -14.39 0.76 -34.32
CA PHE A 251 -13.01 1.05 -34.67
C PHE A 251 -12.05 -0.06 -34.20
N SER A 252 -12.27 -0.62 -33.01
CA SER A 252 -11.42 -1.69 -32.45
C SER A 252 -11.71 -3.09 -33.02
N ILE A 253 -12.92 -3.40 -33.49
CA ILE A 253 -13.27 -4.76 -33.98
C ILE A 253 -12.25 -5.37 -34.96
N PRO A 254 -11.69 -4.64 -35.95
CA PRO A 254 -10.72 -5.18 -36.90
C PRO A 254 -9.36 -5.55 -36.29
N SER A 255 -8.94 -4.90 -35.19
CA SER A 255 -7.67 -5.19 -34.50
C SER A 255 -7.78 -6.35 -33.51
N LEU A 256 -9.00 -6.74 -33.12
CA LEU A 256 -9.21 -7.84 -32.19
C LEU A 256 -8.81 -9.19 -32.79
N SER A 257 -8.20 -10.04 -31.96
CA SER A 257 -7.98 -11.43 -32.31
C SER A 257 -9.31 -12.17 -32.52
N LEU A 258 -9.29 -13.20 -33.34
CA LEU A 258 -10.49 -13.99 -33.65
C LEU A 258 -11.20 -14.55 -32.38
N PRO A 259 -10.48 -15.11 -31.37
CA PRO A 259 -11.10 -15.54 -30.12
C PRO A 259 -11.84 -14.42 -29.38
N VAL A 260 -11.21 -13.25 -29.26
CA VAL A 260 -11.78 -12.08 -28.57
C VAL A 260 -12.99 -11.56 -29.35
N ARG A 261 -12.87 -11.39 -30.67
CA ARG A 261 -13.96 -10.93 -31.54
C ARG A 261 -15.18 -11.83 -31.45
N ASN A 262 -14.99 -13.15 -31.52
CA ASN A 262 -16.07 -14.14 -31.39
C ASN A 262 -16.77 -14.02 -30.04
N MET A 263 -16.03 -13.73 -28.96
CA MET A 263 -16.62 -13.54 -27.65
C MET A 263 -17.43 -12.24 -27.57
N VAL A 264 -16.93 -11.14 -28.12
CA VAL A 264 -17.67 -9.87 -28.21
C VAL A 264 -18.97 -10.06 -28.99
N GLU A 265 -18.90 -10.67 -30.18
CA GLU A 265 -20.06 -10.91 -31.04
C GLU A 265 -21.13 -11.76 -30.33
N LYS A 266 -20.74 -12.79 -29.57
CA LYS A 266 -21.67 -13.63 -28.80
C LYS A 266 -22.35 -12.89 -27.65
N ASN A 267 -21.69 -11.89 -27.06
CA ASN A 267 -22.20 -11.14 -25.91
C ASN A 267 -23.01 -9.90 -26.31
N VAL A 268 -23.01 -9.54 -27.60
CA VAL A 268 -23.84 -8.46 -28.15
C VAL A 268 -25.07 -9.05 -28.85
N SER A 269 -26.24 -8.43 -28.68
CA SER A 269 -27.44 -8.88 -29.42
C SER A 269 -27.25 -8.74 -30.93
N LYS A 270 -27.85 -9.63 -31.73
CA LYS A 270 -27.75 -9.60 -33.20
C LYS A 270 -28.12 -8.24 -33.80
N ASN A 271 -29.10 -7.55 -33.23
CA ASN A 271 -29.54 -6.23 -33.70
C ASN A 271 -28.50 -5.15 -33.40
N ARG A 272 -27.97 -5.13 -32.18
CA ARG A 272 -26.94 -4.18 -31.76
C ARG A 272 -25.63 -4.40 -32.52
N TRP A 273 -25.26 -5.66 -32.78
CA TRP A 273 -24.07 -5.99 -33.56
C TRP A 273 -24.15 -5.43 -34.99
N LYS A 274 -25.30 -5.56 -35.65
CA LYS A 274 -25.54 -4.93 -36.95
C LYS A 274 -25.41 -3.41 -36.88
N GLN A 275 -26.02 -2.78 -35.88
CA GLN A 275 -25.92 -1.33 -35.67
C GLN A 275 -24.47 -0.86 -35.49
N ILE A 276 -23.66 -1.58 -34.70
CA ILE A 276 -22.24 -1.29 -34.52
C ILE A 276 -21.50 -1.42 -35.85
N LEU A 277 -21.75 -2.47 -36.63
CA LEU A 277 -21.06 -2.69 -37.91
C LEU A 277 -21.48 -1.68 -38.98
N ASP A 278 -22.73 -1.25 -39.00
CA ASP A 278 -23.27 -0.31 -39.98
C ASP A 278 -23.03 1.16 -39.60
N GLY A 279 -22.82 1.45 -38.30
CA GLY A 279 -22.62 2.80 -37.76
C GLY A 279 -21.29 3.45 -38.14
N PRO A 280 -21.06 4.75 -37.86
CA PRO A 280 -19.78 5.40 -38.12
C PRO A 280 -18.69 4.87 -37.17
N SER A 281 -17.43 4.81 -37.63
CA SER A 281 -16.29 4.54 -36.74
C SER A 281 -15.72 5.83 -36.15
N LYS A 282 -15.24 5.78 -34.92
CA LYS A 282 -14.55 6.88 -34.24
C LYS A 282 -13.20 6.39 -33.74
N GLN A 283 -12.12 7.03 -34.18
CA GLN A 283 -10.79 6.75 -33.64
C GLN A 283 -10.75 7.16 -32.15
N PRO A 284 -10.38 6.26 -31.23
CA PRO A 284 -10.28 6.57 -29.82
C PRO A 284 -9.10 7.48 -29.52
N ASN A 285 -9.20 8.28 -28.45
CA ASN A 285 -8.03 8.90 -27.85
C ASN A 285 -7.21 7.83 -27.09
N LEU A 286 -5.97 8.17 -26.71
CA LEU A 286 -5.13 7.30 -25.88
C LEU A 286 -5.86 6.94 -24.58
N GLY A 287 -5.93 5.64 -24.26
CA GLY A 287 -6.63 5.11 -23.09
C GLY A 287 -8.13 4.92 -23.25
N GLU A 288 -8.72 5.28 -24.41
CA GLU A 288 -10.16 5.13 -24.68
C GLU A 288 -10.48 3.99 -25.65
N SER A 289 -9.46 3.29 -26.19
CA SER A 289 -9.71 2.14 -27.07
C SER A 289 -10.40 1.01 -26.31
N PHE A 290 -11.15 0.17 -27.03
CA PHE A 290 -11.84 -0.95 -26.39
C PHE A 290 -10.86 -1.90 -25.70
N GLU A 291 -9.71 -2.15 -26.32
CA GLU A 291 -8.61 -2.93 -25.78
C GLU A 291 -8.14 -2.35 -24.44
N GLU A 292 -7.73 -1.08 -24.39
CA GLU A 292 -7.23 -0.43 -23.18
C GLU A 292 -8.29 -0.37 -22.07
N VAL A 293 -9.56 -0.13 -22.42
CA VAL A 293 -10.67 -0.13 -21.45
C VAL A 293 -10.86 -1.52 -20.85
N VAL A 294 -10.81 -2.58 -21.67
CA VAL A 294 -10.92 -3.96 -21.18
C VAL A 294 -9.72 -4.33 -20.32
N GLU A 295 -8.50 -4.03 -20.75
CA GLU A 295 -7.26 -4.33 -20.01
C GLU A 295 -7.23 -3.63 -18.64
N LYS A 296 -7.59 -2.33 -18.60
CA LYS A 296 -7.76 -1.60 -17.34
C LYS A 296 -8.81 -2.24 -16.45
N GLU A 297 -9.93 -2.68 -17.02
CA GLU A 297 -11.00 -3.29 -16.24
C GLU A 297 -10.64 -4.70 -15.74
N ILE A 298 -9.85 -5.47 -16.50
CA ILE A 298 -9.30 -6.75 -16.08
C ILE A 298 -8.36 -6.51 -14.89
N PHE A 299 -7.40 -5.60 -15.04
CA PHE A 299 -6.49 -5.23 -13.97
C PHE A 299 -7.25 -4.77 -12.73
N ARG A 300 -8.20 -3.85 -12.89
CA ARG A 300 -8.99 -3.29 -11.79
C ARG A 300 -9.78 -4.36 -11.05
N ARG A 301 -10.44 -5.30 -11.74
CA ARG A 301 -11.34 -6.28 -11.10
C ARG A 301 -10.65 -7.54 -10.58
N PHE A 302 -9.61 -7.99 -11.26
CA PHE A 302 -9.07 -9.34 -11.07
C PHE A 302 -7.60 -9.35 -10.65
N SER A 303 -6.94 -8.18 -10.54
CA SER A 303 -5.60 -8.14 -9.95
C SER A 303 -5.67 -8.37 -8.44
N ARG A 304 -4.72 -9.15 -7.94
CA ARG A 304 -4.49 -9.38 -6.52
C ARG A 304 -3.12 -8.84 -6.14
N LYS A 305 -3.01 -8.27 -4.93
CA LYS A 305 -1.72 -7.90 -4.36
C LYS A 305 -0.96 -9.16 -3.96
N ILE A 306 0.31 -9.23 -4.30
CA ILE A 306 1.24 -10.26 -3.86
C ILE A 306 2.51 -9.62 -3.34
N TYR A 307 3.04 -10.21 -2.28
CA TYR A 307 4.33 -9.85 -1.72
C TYR A 307 5.32 -10.92 -2.14
N TYR A 308 6.45 -10.50 -2.69
CA TYR A 308 7.55 -11.38 -3.05
C TYR A 308 8.87 -10.73 -2.68
N GLU A 309 9.88 -11.57 -2.53
CA GLU A 309 11.21 -11.16 -2.15
C GLU A 309 11.91 -10.47 -3.34
N GLU A 310 12.11 -9.15 -3.24
CA GLU A 310 12.86 -8.37 -4.23
C GLU A 310 13.68 -7.27 -3.54
N GLY A 311 14.99 -7.52 -3.45
CA GLY A 311 15.96 -6.61 -2.87
C GLY A 311 16.15 -6.79 -1.38
N ILE A 312 16.86 -5.83 -0.78
CA ILE A 312 17.23 -5.86 0.64
C ILE A 312 16.82 -4.51 1.24
N PHE A 313 16.20 -4.55 2.41
CA PHE A 313 16.07 -3.39 3.28
C PHE A 313 16.79 -3.67 4.60
N HIS A 314 17.10 -2.60 5.31
CA HIS A 314 17.87 -2.68 6.53
C HIS A 314 16.94 -2.62 7.73
N ILE A 315 17.12 -3.56 8.65
CA ILE A 315 16.61 -3.43 10.02
C ILE A 315 17.80 -3.33 10.94
N TYR A 316 17.72 -2.43 11.90
CA TYR A 316 18.77 -2.18 12.87
C TYR A 316 18.34 -2.66 14.26
N TRP A 317 19.31 -3.04 15.09
CA TRP A 317 19.09 -3.54 16.44
C TRP A 317 20.08 -2.91 17.43
N GLU A 318 19.64 -2.68 18.67
CA GLU A 318 20.52 -2.16 19.73
C GLU A 318 21.49 -3.22 20.28
N GLN A 319 21.07 -4.49 20.32
CA GLN A 319 21.86 -5.61 20.86
C GLN A 319 22.10 -6.68 19.78
N SER A 320 23.23 -7.36 19.87
CA SER A 320 23.47 -8.64 19.19
C SER A 320 22.85 -9.76 20.03
N GLU A 321 21.82 -10.45 19.54
CA GLU A 321 21.44 -11.73 20.15
C GLU A 321 22.60 -12.72 19.98
N GLU A 322 23.13 -13.27 21.08
CA GLU A 322 24.27 -14.19 21.06
C GLU A 322 24.05 -15.40 20.16
N SER A 323 22.81 -15.88 20.03
CA SER A 323 22.42 -17.00 19.16
C SER A 323 22.44 -16.69 17.65
N GLN A 324 22.52 -15.42 17.25
CA GLN A 324 22.56 -15.01 15.83
C GLN A 324 23.97 -14.62 15.35
N ILE A 325 24.97 -14.65 16.25
CA ILE A 325 26.36 -14.30 15.93
C ILE A 325 27.00 -15.34 14.99
N GLU A 326 26.51 -16.59 14.98
CA GLU A 326 27.04 -17.67 14.13
C GLU A 326 26.77 -17.50 12.63
N LEU A 327 25.81 -16.62 12.23
CA LEU A 327 25.41 -16.46 10.82
C LEU A 327 26.11 -15.29 10.08
N GLY A 328 27.09 -14.61 10.69
CA GLY A 328 27.87 -13.56 10.01
C GLY A 328 27.08 -12.38 9.43
N ALA A 329 25.80 -12.20 9.82
CA ALA A 329 24.82 -11.42 9.05
C ALA A 329 24.55 -9.99 9.58
N ARG A 330 25.11 -9.62 10.75
CA ARG A 330 24.86 -8.30 11.35
C ARG A 330 26.11 -7.44 11.32
N GLN A 331 26.09 -6.41 10.48
CA GLN A 331 27.18 -5.42 10.40
C GLN A 331 26.92 -4.28 11.39
N GLU A 332 27.91 -3.95 12.20
CA GLU A 332 27.85 -2.77 13.06
C GLU A 332 27.91 -1.49 12.21
N ILE A 333 26.95 -0.59 12.41
CA ILE A 333 26.89 0.72 11.75
C ILE A 333 26.84 1.81 12.82
N GLN A 334 27.70 2.80 12.63
CA GLN A 334 27.75 3.99 13.45
C GLN A 334 26.80 5.06 12.90
N PHE A 335 25.99 5.63 13.80
CA PHE A 335 25.11 6.75 13.54
C PHE A 335 25.53 7.94 14.42
N SER A 336 25.20 9.14 13.95
CA SER A 336 25.37 10.38 14.70
C SER A 336 24.03 11.08 14.83
N SER A 337 23.51 11.19 16.06
CA SER A 337 22.25 11.90 16.31
C SER A 337 22.47 13.41 16.19
N ILE A 338 21.51 14.11 15.60
CA ILE A 338 21.41 15.57 15.70
C ILE A 338 20.48 15.96 16.87
N PRO A 339 20.58 17.20 17.38
CA PRO A 339 19.61 17.71 18.35
C PRO A 339 18.19 17.59 17.80
N SER A 340 17.33 16.93 18.57
CA SER A 340 16.03 16.47 18.08
C SER A 340 14.84 16.90 18.92
N ASP A 341 15.05 17.79 19.90
CA ASP A 341 14.01 18.30 20.81
C ASP A 341 12.84 18.99 20.10
N LYS A 342 13.06 19.43 18.86
CA LYS A 342 12.04 20.04 17.99
C LYS A 342 11.10 19.02 17.32
N TYR A 343 11.37 17.73 17.40
CA TYR A 343 10.56 16.72 16.73
C TYR A 343 9.38 16.29 17.59
N ASN A 344 8.19 16.33 17.00
CA ASN A 344 6.96 15.85 17.61
C ASN A 344 6.47 14.65 16.83
N PHE A 345 6.64 13.48 17.42
CA PHE A 345 6.09 12.23 16.89
C PHE A 345 4.74 11.97 17.53
N ASN A 346 3.69 12.31 16.78
CA ASN A 346 2.31 12.10 17.15
C ASN A 346 1.89 10.70 16.71
N ARG A 347 1.26 9.92 17.59
CA ARG A 347 0.73 8.60 17.27
C ARG A 347 -0.67 8.39 17.83
N GLU A 348 -1.45 7.61 17.11
CA GLU A 348 -2.72 7.02 17.51
C GLU A 348 -2.58 5.51 17.43
N GLY A 349 -2.64 4.84 18.58
CA GLY A 349 -2.31 3.44 18.74
C GLY A 349 -0.85 3.19 19.12
N GLU A 350 -0.49 1.91 19.12
CA GLU A 350 0.84 1.42 19.48
C GLU A 350 1.44 0.66 18.30
N GLY A 351 2.68 0.99 17.94
CA GLY A 351 3.38 0.29 16.87
C GLY A 351 4.77 0.83 16.61
N LEU A 352 4.97 2.13 16.81
CA LEU A 352 6.25 2.80 16.57
C LEU A 352 6.59 3.84 17.66
N GLU A 353 7.88 4.09 17.80
CA GLU A 353 8.47 5.20 18.55
C GLU A 353 9.55 5.88 17.70
N LEU A 354 9.74 7.18 17.91
CA LEU A 354 10.80 7.91 17.25
C LEU A 354 12.13 7.62 17.96
N TYR A 355 13.01 6.87 17.30
CA TYR A 355 14.23 6.36 17.91
C TYR A 355 15.35 7.39 17.91
N SER A 356 15.71 7.93 16.74
CA SER A 356 16.74 8.96 16.58
C SER A 356 16.59 9.67 15.24
N VAL A 357 17.21 10.84 15.10
CA VAL A 357 17.30 11.60 13.84
C VAL A 357 18.76 11.87 13.56
N THR A 358 19.23 11.55 12.36
CA THR A 358 20.59 11.86 11.90
C THR A 358 20.56 12.98 10.86
N GLY A 359 21.72 13.32 10.27
CA GLY A 359 21.78 14.31 9.20
C GLY A 359 20.98 13.90 7.95
N ASP A 360 20.85 12.60 7.69
CA ASP A 360 20.33 12.02 6.45
C ASP A 360 19.15 11.04 6.66
N LYS A 361 18.88 10.59 7.89
CA LYS A 361 17.86 9.58 8.19
C LYS A 361 17.02 9.92 9.40
N ILE A 362 15.81 9.39 9.41
CA ILE A 362 14.91 9.35 10.57
C ILE A 362 14.72 7.88 10.94
N LEU A 363 15.04 7.54 12.18
CA LEU A 363 14.99 6.17 12.69
C LEU A 363 13.76 5.98 13.58
N PHE A 364 13.02 4.90 13.35
CA PHE A 364 11.85 4.52 14.15
C PHE A 364 12.04 3.12 14.70
N GLN A 365 11.72 2.92 15.98
CA GLN A 365 11.74 1.61 16.61
C GLN A 365 10.32 1.04 16.66
N THR A 366 10.16 -0.23 16.31
CA THR A 366 8.87 -0.93 16.45
C THR A 366 8.66 -1.41 17.87
N ASN A 367 7.46 -1.18 18.39
CA ASN A 367 7.04 -1.68 19.71
C ASN A 367 6.23 -2.97 19.61
N LYS A 368 5.88 -3.39 18.39
CA LYS A 368 5.13 -4.61 18.09
C LYS A 368 5.60 -5.16 16.75
N SER A 369 5.34 -6.43 16.50
CA SER A 369 5.51 -6.99 15.16
C SER A 369 4.46 -6.39 14.21
N LEU A 370 4.91 -5.93 13.04
CA LEU A 370 4.10 -5.22 12.05
C LEU A 370 3.98 -6.04 10.76
N GLU A 371 2.76 -6.17 10.25
CA GLU A 371 2.52 -6.78 8.94
C GLU A 371 2.87 -5.81 7.81
N ILE A 372 2.39 -4.56 7.94
CA ILE A 372 2.57 -3.49 6.97
C ILE A 372 2.89 -2.21 7.73
N LEU A 373 3.86 -1.46 7.22
CA LEU A 373 4.20 -0.11 7.67
C LEU A 373 4.40 0.77 6.45
N ARG A 374 3.74 1.92 6.44
CA ARG A 374 3.82 2.91 5.37
C ARG A 374 4.19 4.28 5.93
N PHE A 375 5.07 4.97 5.22
CA PHE A 375 5.41 6.38 5.41
C PHE A 375 5.08 7.15 4.13
N ASP A 376 4.51 8.33 4.26
CA ASP A 376 4.37 9.30 3.20
C ASP A 376 4.98 10.64 3.68
N ILE A 377 6.01 11.09 2.97
CA ILE A 377 6.77 12.29 3.27
C ILE A 377 6.27 13.42 2.37
N LEU A 378 5.68 14.44 2.96
CA LEU A 378 5.29 15.66 2.26
C LEU A 378 6.48 16.61 2.18
N ILE A 379 7.04 16.78 0.96
CA ILE A 379 8.13 17.72 0.68
C ILE A 379 7.54 19.07 0.28
N SER A 380 6.59 19.06 -0.67
CA SER A 380 5.86 20.25 -1.10
C SER A 380 4.42 19.90 -1.47
N LYS A 381 3.60 20.90 -1.85
CA LYS A 381 2.25 20.63 -2.36
C LYS A 381 2.24 19.87 -3.70
N ARG A 382 3.41 19.72 -4.36
CA ARG A 382 3.56 19.04 -5.65
C ARG A 382 4.46 17.81 -5.57
N GLU A 383 5.13 17.59 -4.44
CA GLU A 383 6.17 16.59 -4.31
C GLU A 383 5.99 15.82 -3.01
N LYS A 384 6.01 14.50 -3.13
CA LYS A 384 5.95 13.56 -2.02
C LYS A 384 6.89 12.40 -2.27
N ASP A 385 7.26 11.73 -1.19
CA ASP A 385 7.90 10.42 -1.27
C ASP A 385 7.13 9.40 -0.40
N SER A 386 7.21 8.12 -0.75
CA SER A 386 6.43 7.06 -0.11
C SER A 386 7.27 5.81 0.12
N TYR A 387 7.25 5.28 1.33
CA TYR A 387 7.96 4.06 1.72
C TYR A 387 6.98 3.06 2.31
N GLU A 388 6.93 1.85 1.76
CA GLU A 388 6.13 0.74 2.29
C GLU A 388 7.06 -0.42 2.65
N MET A 389 6.90 -0.95 3.85
CA MET A 389 7.71 -1.99 4.45
C MET A 389 6.79 -3.07 5.04
N PHE A 390 7.27 -4.31 5.09
CA PHE A 390 6.46 -5.46 5.48
C PHE A 390 7.18 -6.36 6.48
N ARG A 391 6.39 -7.06 7.30
CA ARG A 391 6.87 -8.10 8.22
C ARG A 391 8.05 -7.63 9.08
N ILE A 392 7.87 -6.49 9.74
CA ILE A 392 8.87 -5.90 10.61
C ILE A 392 8.71 -6.52 12.01
N PRO A 393 9.75 -7.17 12.57
CA PRO A 393 9.67 -7.72 13.92
C PRO A 393 9.61 -6.63 14.98
N GLU A 394 9.11 -6.98 16.15
CA GLU A 394 9.16 -6.13 17.35
C GLU A 394 10.61 -5.80 17.76
N GLY A 395 10.84 -4.59 18.24
CA GLY A 395 12.15 -4.08 18.66
C GLY A 395 13.06 -3.65 17.51
N GLY A 396 12.71 -3.98 16.28
CA GLY A 396 13.46 -3.62 15.07
C GLY A 396 13.41 -2.12 14.81
N ILE A 397 14.54 -1.56 14.38
CA ILE A 397 14.65 -0.14 14.02
C ILE A 397 14.67 -0.03 12.49
N VAL A 398 13.75 0.75 11.94
CA VAL A 398 13.64 1.05 10.51
C VAL A 398 14.03 2.49 10.23
N ASP A 399 14.46 2.77 9.01
CA ASP A 399 14.87 4.10 8.58
C ASP A 399 14.08 4.61 7.36
N ILE A 400 13.84 5.91 7.33
CA ILE A 400 13.45 6.65 6.13
C ILE A 400 14.42 7.81 5.89
N PRO A 401 14.56 8.30 4.65
CA PRO A 401 15.38 9.48 4.38
C PRO A 401 14.84 10.72 5.10
N ARG A 402 15.77 11.60 5.47
CA ARG A 402 15.48 12.91 6.03
C ARG A 402 15.75 13.96 4.96
N TYR A 403 14.70 14.67 4.54
CA TYR A 403 14.85 15.87 3.71
C TYR A 403 14.74 17.11 4.58
N ASP A 404 15.65 18.07 4.38
CA ASP A 404 15.59 19.35 5.11
C ASP A 404 14.31 20.15 4.81
N GLN A 405 13.72 19.92 3.63
CA GLN A 405 12.48 20.56 3.18
C GLN A 405 11.21 19.82 3.63
N THR A 406 11.34 18.73 4.40
CA THR A 406 10.18 17.95 4.87
C THR A 406 9.22 18.84 5.65
N LYS A 407 7.97 18.90 5.20
CA LYS A 407 6.90 19.64 5.88
C LYS A 407 6.23 18.79 6.95
N LEU A 408 5.87 17.58 6.55
CA LEU A 408 5.13 16.64 7.39
C LEU A 408 5.47 15.23 6.93
N VAL A 409 5.74 14.34 7.87
CA VAL A 409 5.66 12.90 7.60
C VAL A 409 4.36 12.40 8.20
N VAL A 410 3.55 11.72 7.41
CA VAL A 410 2.44 10.91 7.93
C VAL A 410 2.75 9.45 7.67
N GLY A 411 2.18 8.57 8.46
CA GLY A 411 2.33 7.15 8.24
C GLY A 411 1.31 6.33 9.00
N ALA A 412 1.25 5.07 8.66
CA ALA A 412 0.30 4.13 9.20
C ALA A 412 0.88 2.72 9.16
N GLY A 413 0.41 1.87 10.06
CA GLY A 413 0.75 0.46 10.04
C GLY A 413 -0.38 -0.42 10.53
N ILE A 414 -0.23 -1.72 10.25
CA ILE A 414 -1.10 -2.77 10.74
C ILE A 414 -0.20 -3.75 11.49
N ALA A 415 -0.44 -3.88 12.80
CA ALA A 415 0.28 -4.82 13.64
C ALA A 415 -0.14 -6.27 13.34
N SER A 416 0.68 -7.25 13.74
CA SER A 416 0.39 -8.68 13.56
C SER A 416 -0.87 -9.14 14.31
N ASP A 417 -1.32 -8.42 15.33
CA ASP A 417 -2.62 -8.61 15.98
C ASP A 417 -3.80 -7.94 15.23
N ARG A 418 -3.56 -7.51 13.98
CA ARG A 418 -4.50 -6.83 13.06
C ARG A 418 -5.03 -5.50 13.57
N LYS A 419 -4.38 -4.87 14.55
CA LYS A 419 -4.75 -3.53 14.99
C LYS A 419 -4.05 -2.48 14.13
N PRO A 420 -4.81 -1.57 13.48
CA PRO A 420 -4.22 -0.45 12.77
C PRO A 420 -3.71 0.60 13.75
N PHE A 421 -2.73 1.39 13.32
CA PHE A 421 -2.26 2.58 14.01
C PHE A 421 -1.83 3.63 12.98
N GLU A 422 -1.87 4.89 13.39
CA GLU A 422 -1.41 6.03 12.58
C GLU A 422 -0.41 6.88 13.34
N PHE A 423 0.40 7.60 12.59
CA PHE A 423 1.33 8.57 13.17
C PHE A 423 1.61 9.73 12.22
N SER A 424 2.15 10.79 12.80
CA SER A 424 2.72 11.91 12.07
C SER A 424 3.95 12.45 12.79
N LEU A 425 4.90 12.98 12.04
CA LEU A 425 6.11 13.61 12.55
C LEU A 425 6.17 15.06 12.07
N LEU A 426 6.21 15.97 13.03
CA LEU A 426 6.42 17.40 12.83
C LEU A 426 7.81 17.79 13.33
N SER A 427 8.43 18.78 12.70
CA SER A 427 9.72 19.33 13.16
C SER A 427 9.71 20.84 13.40
N TYR A 428 8.56 21.47 13.15
CA TYR A 428 8.24 22.87 13.39
C TYR A 428 6.71 23.04 13.35
N ASN A 429 6.23 24.22 13.73
CA ASN A 429 4.81 24.56 13.59
C ASN A 429 4.48 24.83 12.11
N TYR A 430 3.73 23.91 11.50
CA TYR A 430 3.39 23.90 10.07
C TYR A 430 2.07 24.61 9.78
#